data_AF-A0A5K8AHT6-F1
#
_entry.id   AF-A0A5K8AHT6-F1
#
_cell.length_a   1.000
_cell.length_b   1.000
_cell.length_c   1.000
_cell.angle_alpha   90.00
_cell.angle_beta   90.00
_cell.angle_gamma   90.00
#
_symmetry.space_group_name_H-M   'P 1'
#
loop_
_entity.id
_entity.type
_entity.pdbx_description
1 polymer ?
#
loop_
_entity_poly.entity_id
_entity_poly.type
_entity_poly.pdbx_seq_one_letter_code
_entity_poly.pdbx_strand_id
1 'polypeptide(L)'
;MPAKKKVDGAKLIKLVESGKHQRDIMKEFKFNTPAQLKSHYLDALMKTGKAPEIKSGRGGTTANPSKEVLVSKRGSIVIPRTMIEEMEFSEGNKFSVRKTKSGISLKMVDA
;
A
#
# COMPACT_ATOMS: atom_id res chain seq x y z
N MET A 1 -5.45 4.21 -5.65
CA MET A 1 -5.90 3.56 -4.38
C MET A 1 -7.06 4.38 -3.83
N PRO A 2 -8.27 3.83 -3.60
CA PRO A 2 -9.40 4.64 -3.17
C PRO A 2 -9.16 5.23 -1.78
N ALA A 3 -9.46 6.52 -1.60
CA ALA A 3 -9.20 7.27 -0.37
C ALA A 3 -9.83 6.58 0.86
N LYS A 4 -9.06 6.47 1.95
CA LYS A 4 -9.54 5.98 3.24
C LYS A 4 -10.70 6.87 3.70
N LYS A 5 -11.94 6.38 3.60
CA LYS A 5 -13.11 7.06 4.16
C LYS A 5 -12.87 7.24 5.66
N LYS A 6 -12.87 8.48 6.13
CA LYS A 6 -12.81 8.81 7.57
C LYS A 6 -14.15 8.41 8.18
N VAL A 7 -14.21 7.24 8.79
CA VAL A 7 -15.38 6.77 9.54
C VAL A 7 -15.23 7.25 10.98
N ASP A 8 -16.27 7.93 11.50
CA ASP A 8 -16.36 8.33 12.91
C ASP A 8 -16.56 7.09 13.80
N GLY A 9 -15.45 6.45 14.19
CA GLY A 9 -15.46 5.20 14.97
C GLY A 9 -16.26 5.28 16.28
N ALA A 10 -16.29 6.44 16.94
CA ALA A 10 -17.06 6.64 18.17
C ALA A 10 -18.59 6.59 17.95
N LYS A 11 -19.08 7.12 16.81
CA LYS A 11 -20.51 7.05 16.46
C LYS A 11 -20.89 5.62 16.06
N LEU A 12 -19.99 4.94 15.35
CA LEU A 12 -20.17 3.55 14.95
C LEU A 12 -20.32 2.63 16.17
N ILE A 13 -19.47 2.78 17.19
CA ILE A 13 -19.53 1.99 18.43
C ILE A 13 -20.87 2.22 19.13
N LYS A 14 -21.30 3.48 19.30
CA LYS A 14 -22.59 3.80 19.95
C LYS A 14 -23.79 3.22 19.19
N LEU A 15 -23.77 3.25 17.86
CA LEU A 15 -24.86 2.72 17.05
C LEU A 15 -24.94 1.19 17.12
N VAL A 16 -23.79 0.51 17.18
CA VAL A 16 -23.73 -0.94 17.40
C VAL A 16 -24.16 -1.30 18.84
N GLU A 17 -23.68 -0.57 19.85
CA GLU A 17 -24.07 -0.77 21.26
C GLU A 17 -25.56 -0.49 21.49
N SER A 18 -26.16 0.45 20.74
CA SER A 18 -27.60 0.74 20.78
C SER A 18 -28.49 -0.33 20.12
N GLY A 19 -27.91 -1.41 19.59
CA GLY A 19 -28.65 -2.52 18.99
C GLY A 19 -29.29 -2.22 17.63
N LYS A 20 -28.87 -1.16 16.94
CA LYS A 20 -29.40 -0.84 15.60
C LYS A 20 -29.08 -1.96 14.61
N HIS A 21 -30.03 -2.25 13.72
CA HIS A 21 -29.87 -3.30 12.73
C HIS A 21 -28.72 -2.97 11.78
N GLN A 22 -27.90 -3.98 11.47
CA GLN A 22 -26.77 -3.89 10.55
C GLN A 22 -27.06 -3.12 9.25
N ARG A 23 -28.28 -3.25 8.69
CA ARG A 23 -28.69 -2.60 7.44
C ARG A 23 -28.75 -1.07 7.57
N ASP A 24 -29.14 -0.57 8.73
CA ASP A 24 -29.29 0.87 8.98
C ASP A 24 -27.93 1.52 9.23
N ILE A 25 -27.05 0.84 9.97
CA ILE A 25 -25.67 1.27 10.18
C ILE A 25 -24.91 1.29 8.84
N MET A 26 -25.13 0.30 7.98
CA MET A 26 -24.53 0.29 6.64
C MET A 26 -25.01 1.44 5.76
N LYS A 27 -26.29 1.83 5.84
CA LYS A 27 -26.83 3.01 5.12
C LYS A 27 -26.27 4.32 5.66
N GLU A 28 -26.25 4.48 6.99
CA GLU A 28 -25.81 5.70 7.67
C GLU A 28 -24.32 6.00 7.40
N PHE A 29 -23.47 4.96 7.38
CA PHE A 29 -22.04 5.08 7.07
C PHE A 29 -21.68 4.82 5.61
N LYS A 30 -22.67 4.60 4.74
CA LYS A 30 -22.49 4.30 3.30
C LYS A 30 -21.49 3.16 3.07
N PHE A 31 -21.61 2.08 3.85
CA PHE A 31 -20.86 0.86 3.66
C PHE A 31 -21.55 -0.02 2.62
N ASN A 32 -20.78 -0.43 1.61
CA ASN A 32 -21.31 -1.26 0.54
C ASN A 32 -21.37 -2.73 0.95
N THR A 33 -20.57 -3.15 1.94
CA THR A 33 -20.46 -4.55 2.34
C THR A 33 -20.51 -4.73 3.86
N PRO A 34 -21.08 -5.86 4.34
CA PRO A 34 -21.02 -6.23 5.75
C PRO A 34 -19.58 -6.38 6.29
N ALA A 35 -18.65 -6.82 5.44
CA ALA A 35 -17.25 -6.95 5.79
C ALA A 35 -16.62 -5.60 6.15
N GLN A 36 -16.98 -4.54 5.40
CA GLN A 36 -16.50 -3.18 5.65
C GLN A 36 -17.01 -2.64 7.01
N LEU A 37 -18.26 -2.94 7.37
CA LEU A 37 -18.80 -2.58 8.68
C LEU A 37 -18.01 -3.27 9.82
N LYS A 38 -17.78 -4.58 9.70
CA LYS A 38 -17.05 -5.36 10.72
C LYS A 38 -15.60 -4.89 10.88
N SER A 39 -14.90 -4.61 9.78
CA SER A 39 -13.52 -4.11 9.84
C SER A 39 -13.46 -2.73 10.50
N HIS A 40 -14.36 -1.81 10.15
CA HIS A 40 -14.38 -0.48 10.78
C HIS A 40 -14.82 -0.53 12.24
N TYR A 41 -15.68 -1.46 12.62
CA TYR A 41 -16.06 -1.68 14.02
C TYR A 41 -14.89 -2.21 14.84
N LEU A 42 -14.17 -3.20 14.32
CA LEU A 42 -12.97 -3.74 14.95
C LEU A 42 -11.88 -2.66 15.07
N ASP A 43 -11.64 -1.89 14.01
CA ASP A 43 -10.70 -0.76 14.03
C ASP A 43 -11.09 0.32 15.05
N ALA A 44 -12.38 0.63 15.15
CA ALA A 44 -12.89 1.58 16.14
C ALA A 44 -12.67 1.07 17.57
N LEU A 45 -12.96 -0.21 17.84
CA LEU A 45 -12.75 -0.82 19.15
C LEU A 45 -11.27 -0.84 19.55
N MET A 46 -10.37 -1.16 18.61
CA MET A 46 -8.91 -1.09 18.81
C MET A 46 -8.47 0.33 19.15
N LYS A 47 -8.96 1.34 18.42
CA LYS A 47 -8.64 2.77 18.70
C LYS A 47 -9.17 3.27 20.03
N THR A 48 -10.31 2.77 20.48
CA THR A 48 -10.88 3.12 21.80
C THR A 48 -10.27 2.32 22.96
N GLY A 49 -9.31 1.45 22.69
CA GLY A 49 -8.66 0.62 23.72
C GLY A 49 -9.55 -0.50 24.29
N LYS A 50 -10.73 -0.73 23.71
CA LYS A 50 -11.64 -1.83 24.11
C LYS A 50 -11.20 -3.18 23.54
N ALA A 51 -10.40 -3.19 22.48
CA ALA A 51 -9.81 -4.39 21.91
C ALA A 51 -8.28 -4.27 21.84
N PRO A 52 -7.52 -5.30 22.24
CA PRO A 52 -6.08 -5.31 22.04
C PRO A 52 -5.77 -5.23 20.55
N GLU A 53 -4.80 -4.41 20.20
CA GLU A 53 -4.39 -4.21 18.81
C GLU A 53 -3.91 -5.54 18.23
N ILE A 54 -4.52 -5.97 17.13
CA ILE A 54 -4.09 -7.20 16.44
C ILE A 54 -2.73 -6.89 15.82
N LYS A 55 -1.66 -7.44 16.43
CA LYS A 55 -0.32 -7.44 15.85
C LYS A 55 -0.33 -8.29 14.58
N SER A 56 -0.71 -7.67 13.47
CA SER A 56 -0.57 -8.24 12.14
C SER A 56 0.92 -8.33 11.80
N GLY A 57 1.44 -9.54 11.58
CA GLY A 57 2.80 -9.78 11.08
C GLY A 57 3.06 -9.20 9.69
N ARG A 58 2.09 -8.53 9.07
CA ARG A 58 2.28 -7.68 7.90
C ARG A 58 2.88 -6.33 8.32
N GLY A 59 3.93 -6.37 9.13
CA GLY A 59 4.94 -5.33 9.08
C GLY A 59 5.48 -5.37 7.67
N GLY A 60 5.26 -4.30 6.91
CA GLY A 60 6.00 -4.11 5.69
C GLY A 60 7.46 -4.12 6.08
N THR A 61 8.13 -5.26 5.88
CA THR A 61 9.57 -5.30 5.84
C THR A 61 9.91 -4.40 4.67
N THR A 62 10.12 -3.11 4.93
CA THR A 62 11.06 -2.30 4.18
C THR A 62 12.39 -2.98 4.38
N ALA A 63 12.57 -4.10 3.67
CA ALA A 63 13.88 -4.66 3.45
C ALA A 63 14.66 -3.50 2.86
N ASN A 64 15.80 -3.19 3.46
CA ASN A 64 16.78 -2.31 2.85
C ASN A 64 16.84 -2.68 1.36
N PRO A 65 16.58 -1.74 0.43
CA PRO A 65 16.55 -2.09 -0.97
C PRO A 65 17.94 -2.60 -1.29
N SER A 66 18.09 -3.92 -1.41
CA SER A 66 19.30 -4.50 -1.96
C SER A 66 19.49 -3.82 -3.31
N LYS A 67 20.70 -3.33 -3.59
CA LYS A 67 21.04 -2.67 -4.86
C LYS A 67 21.06 -3.66 -6.04
N GLU A 68 20.34 -4.75 -5.91
CA GLU A 68 20.28 -5.88 -6.82
C GLU A 68 18.91 -5.88 -7.49
N VAL A 69 18.91 -6.00 -8.81
CA VAL A 69 17.70 -6.11 -9.62
C VAL A 69 17.72 -7.45 -10.33
N LEU A 70 16.59 -8.17 -10.27
CA LEU A 70 16.44 -9.47 -10.90
C LEU A 70 15.81 -9.33 -12.29
N VAL A 71 16.28 -10.15 -13.23
CA VAL A 71 15.63 -10.32 -14.53
C VAL A 71 14.36 -11.15 -14.33
N SER A 72 13.21 -10.53 -14.56
CA SER A 72 11.92 -11.22 -14.48
C SER A 72 11.82 -12.36 -15.50
N LYS A 73 10.87 -13.28 -15.31
CA LYS A 73 10.60 -14.37 -16.27
C LYS A 73 10.34 -13.89 -17.71
N ARG A 74 9.94 -12.63 -17.87
CA ARG A 74 9.68 -11.98 -19.17
C ARG A 74 10.91 -11.27 -19.75
N GLY A 75 12.08 -11.40 -19.11
CA GLY A 75 13.33 -10.77 -19.55
C GLY A 75 13.45 -9.28 -19.18
N SER A 76 12.46 -8.70 -18.50
CA SER A 76 12.51 -7.29 -18.08
C SER A 76 13.31 -7.13 -16.78
N ILE A 77 14.10 -6.05 -16.73
CA ILE A 77 14.79 -5.55 -15.53
C ILE A 77 14.04 -4.28 -15.09
N VAL A 78 13.61 -4.23 -13.84
CA VAL A 78 12.87 -3.09 -13.28
C VAL A 78 13.71 -2.43 -12.19
N ILE A 79 14.25 -1.26 -12.48
CA ILE A 79 15.02 -0.48 -11.50
C ILE A 79 14.02 0.25 -10.58
N PRO A 80 14.08 0.04 -9.26
CA PRO A 80 13.22 0.74 -8.32
C PRO A 80 13.39 2.26 -8.36
N ARG A 81 12.31 2.99 -8.13
CA ARG A 81 12.29 4.47 -8.13
C ARG A 81 13.34 5.07 -7.19
N THR A 82 13.58 4.46 -6.04
CA THR A 82 14.59 4.91 -5.07
C THR A 82 15.99 4.93 -5.67
N MET A 83 16.36 3.96 -6.51
CA MET A 83 17.66 3.93 -7.19
C MET A 83 17.75 4.95 -8.32
N ILE A 84 16.64 5.19 -9.03
CA ILE A 84 16.56 6.22 -10.08
C ILE A 84 16.75 7.62 -9.48
N GLU A 85 16.13 7.88 -8.33
CA GLU A 85 16.29 9.13 -7.57
C GLU A 85 17.72 9.29 -7.02
N GLU A 86 18.34 8.23 -6.47
CA GLU A 86 19.76 8.24 -6.05
C GLU A 86 20.72 8.55 -7.21
N MET A 87 20.37 8.15 -8.44
CA MET A 87 21.18 8.38 -9.65
C MET A 87 20.81 9.66 -10.39
N GLU A 88 19.91 10.49 -9.82
CA GLU A 88 19.47 11.76 -10.39
C GLU A 88 18.86 11.65 -11.80
N PHE A 89 18.32 10.48 -12.14
CA PHE A 89 17.62 10.27 -13.42
C PHE A 89 16.15 10.67 -13.31
N SER A 90 15.61 11.24 -14.39
CA SER A 90 14.23 11.72 -14.44
C SER A 90 13.37 10.96 -15.44
N GLU A 91 12.06 11.17 -15.34
CA GLU A 91 11.10 10.62 -16.31
C GLU A 91 11.41 11.21 -17.70
N GLY A 92 11.60 10.35 -18.70
CA GLY A 92 11.92 10.74 -20.07
C GLY A 92 13.38 10.57 -20.49
N ASN A 93 14.30 10.33 -19.54
CA ASN A 93 15.68 9.96 -19.87
C ASN A 93 15.70 8.64 -20.66
N LYS A 94 16.42 8.63 -21.79
CA LYS A 94 16.64 7.43 -22.61
C LYS A 94 18.03 6.88 -22.37
N PHE A 95 18.14 5.56 -22.36
CA PHE A 95 19.42 4.86 -22.20
C PHE A 95 19.61 3.86 -23.34
N SER A 96 20.83 3.84 -23.90
CA SER A 96 21.30 2.77 -24.76
C SER A 96 21.79 1.61 -23.90
N VAL A 97 21.40 0.39 -24.28
CA VAL A 97 21.78 -0.83 -23.57
C VAL A 97 22.89 -1.53 -24.36
N ARG A 98 24.04 -1.76 -23.74
CA ARG A 98 25.14 -2.55 -24.33
C ARG A 98 25.53 -3.71 -23.43
N LYS A 99 25.72 -4.88 -24.02
CA LYS A 99 26.33 -6.03 -23.35
C LYS A 99 27.84 -5.83 -23.26
N THR A 100 28.39 -5.96 -22.06
CA THR A 100 29.83 -5.96 -21.78
C THR A 100 30.26 -7.34 -21.29
N LYS A 101 31.58 -7.56 -21.17
CA LYS A 101 32.12 -8.82 -20.60
C LYS A 101 31.70 -9.02 -19.14
N SER A 102 31.45 -7.94 -18.41
CA SER A 102 31.07 -7.92 -16.99
C SER A 102 29.56 -7.84 -16.75
N GLY A 103 28.72 -7.63 -17.78
CA GLY A 103 27.27 -7.54 -17.61
C GLY A 103 26.58 -6.63 -18.61
N ILE A 104 25.71 -5.75 -18.09
CA ILE A 104 24.92 -4.79 -18.87
C ILE A 104 25.38 -3.38 -18.49
N SER A 105 25.66 -2.56 -19.50
CA SER A 105 25.94 -1.13 -19.32
C SER A 105 24.82 -0.31 -19.94
N LEU A 106 24.29 0.64 -19.16
CA LEU A 106 23.34 1.65 -19.59
C LEU A 106 24.12 2.96 -19.81
N LYS A 107 24.01 3.54 -21.01
CA LYS A 107 24.57 4.86 -21.31
C LYS A 107 23.45 5.80 -21.70
N MET A 108 23.39 6.97 -21.06
CA MET A 108 22.41 8.01 -21.41
C MET A 108 22.55 8.37 -22.89
N VAL A 109 21.41 8.48 -23.56
CA VAL A 109 21.31 8.99 -24.92
C VAL A 109 20.55 10.29 -24.80
N ASP A 110 21.23 11.40 -25.05
CA ASP A 110 20.57 12.69 -25.18
C ASP A 110 19.58 12.60 -26.35
N ALA A 111 18.34 13.03 -26.09
CA ALA A 111 17.32 13.17 -27.10
C ALA A 111 17.50 14.49 -27.86
#